data_AF-A0A7W3STH5-F1
#
_entry.id   AF-A0A7W3STH5-F1
#
_cell.length_a   1.000
_cell.length_b   1.000
_cell.length_c   1.000
_cell.angle_alpha   90.00
_cell.angle_beta   90.00
_cell.angle_gamma   90.00
#
_symmetry.space_group_name_H-M   'P 1'
#
loop_
_entity.id
_entity.type
_entity.pdbx_description
1 polymer ?
#
loop_
_entity_poly.entity_id
_entity_poly.type
_entity_poly.pdbx_seq_one_letter_code
_entity_poly.pdbx_strand_id
1 'polypeptide(L)' 'MKTKSFGSFMFGYMKLFGLIGLGVGILFFIVTRMGGEIPIVIGSISYEGMTSSLILLIGSPIVMLIIGFITSIFTYGARK' A
#
# COMPACT_ATOMS: atom_id res chain seq x y z
N MET A 1 -29.46 10.91 -0.61
CA MET A 1 -28.27 10.03 -0.51
C MET A 1 -28.27 9.37 0.86
N LYS A 2 -28.30 8.04 0.98
CA LYS A 2 -28.13 7.36 2.27
C LYS A 2 -26.72 7.69 2.79
N THR A 3 -26.62 8.38 3.92
CA THR A 3 -25.37 8.63 4.64
C THR A 3 -24.78 7.29 5.06
N LYS A 4 -23.83 6.76 4.27
CA LYS A 4 -23.06 5.60 4.70
C LYS A 4 -22.32 5.99 5.98
N SER A 5 -22.40 5.14 7.00
CA SER A 5 -21.58 5.27 8.21
C SER A 5 -20.11 5.43 7.82
N PHE A 6 -19.39 6.30 8.54
CA PHE A 6 -17.95 6.53 8.37
C PHE A 6 -17.17 5.21 8.28
N GLY A 7 -17.52 4.22 9.11
CA GLY A 7 -16.88 2.91 9.08
C GLY A 7 -17.05 2.16 7.75
N SER A 8 -18.24 2.20 7.15
CA SER A 8 -18.49 1.56 5.84
C SER A 8 -17.76 2.28 4.71
N PHE A 9 -17.64 3.61 4.81
CA PHE A 9 -16.90 4.42 3.85
C PHE A 9 -15.39 4.14 3.94
N MET A 10 -14.83 4.21 5.15
CA MET A 10 -13.43 3.91 5.44
C MET A 10 -13.05 2.50 4.98
N PHE A 11 -13.86 1.49 5.30
CA PHE A 11 -13.60 0.11 4.90
C PHE A 11 -13.52 -0.07 3.39
N GLY A 12 -14.35 0.66 2.63
CA GLY A 12 -14.29 0.67 1.16
C GLY A 12 -12.94 1.18 0.63
N TYR A 13 -12.44 2.28 1.18
CA TYR A 13 -11.14 2.84 0.82
C TYR A 13 -9.99 1.93 1.24
N MET A 14 -10.00 1.42 2.48
CA MET A 14 -8.97 0.51 2.97
C MET A 14 -8.89 -0.76 2.10
N LYS A 15 -10.02 -1.34 1.70
CA LYS A 15 -10.04 -2.51 0.80
C LYS A 15 -9.44 -2.18 -0.57
N LEU A 16 -9.83 -1.06 -1.17
CA LEU A 16 -9.32 -0.63 -2.47
C LEU A 16 -7.81 -0.42 -2.43
N PHE A 17 -7.34 0.41 -1.50
CA PHE A 17 -5.92 0.73 -1.37
C PHE A 17 -5.08 -0.48 -0.94
N GLY A 18 -5.61 -1.35 -0.07
CA GLY A 18 -4.95 -2.60 0.30
C GLY A 18 -4.74 -3.52 -0.90
N LEU A 19 -5.74 -3.66 -1.78
CA LEU A 19 -5.62 -4.45 -3.01
C LEU A 19 -4.62 -3.82 -3.99
N ILE A 20 -4.62 -2.49 -4.13
CA ILE A 20 -3.64 -1.81 -4.98
C ILE A 20 -2.23 -2.00 -4.42
N GLY A 21 -2.03 -1.82 -3.12
CA GLY A 21 -0.74 -2.03 -2.46
C GLY A 21 -0.24 -3.46 -2.63
N LEU A 22 -1.13 -4.45 -2.48
CA LEU A 22 -0.79 -5.84 -2.76
C LEU A 22 -0.38 -6.07 -4.22
N GLY A 23 -1.12 -5.50 -5.17
CA GLY A 23 -0.79 -5.58 -6.59
C GLY A 23 0.58 -4.98 -6.92
N VAL A 24 0.88 -3.81 -6.35
CA VAL A 24 2.19 -3.15 -6.49
C VAL A 24 3.31 -4.00 -5.89
N GLY A 25 3.10 -4.54 -4.69
CA GLY A 25 4.08 -5.41 -4.04
C GLY A 25 4.37 -6.68 -4.83
N ILE A 26 3.33 -7.33 -5.35
CA ILE A 26 3.47 -8.51 -6.22
C ILE A 26 4.22 -8.17 -7.50
N LEU A 27 3.92 -7.02 -8.11
CA LEU A 27 4.60 -6.58 -9.33
C LEU A 27 6.10 -6.40 -9.09
N PHE A 28 6.51 -5.72 -8.01
CA PHE A 28 7.92 -5.57 -7.67
C PHE A 28 8.60 -6.89 -7.33
N PHE A 29 7.88 -7.80 -6.67
CA PHE A 29 8.39 -9.14 -6.41
C PHE A 29 8.68 -9.90 -7.72
N ILE A 30 7.75 -9.88 -8.68
CA ILE A 30 7.94 -10.51 -9.99
C ILE A 30 9.12 -9.88 -10.74
N VAL A 31 9.21 -8.55 -10.78
CA VAL A 31 10.32 -7.83 -11.42
C VAL A 31 11.67 -8.26 -10.83
N THR A 32 11.75 -8.39 -9.50
CA THR A 32 12.97 -8.88 -8.83
C THR A 32 13.32 -10.31 -9.26
N ARG A 33 12.32 -11.18 -9.41
CA ARG A 33 12.56 -12.58 -9.88
C ARG A 33 12.98 -12.66 -11.34
N MET A 34 12.69 -11.63 -12.15
CA MET A 34 13.18 -11.49 -13.52
C MET A 34 14.57 -10.87 -13.62
N GLY A 35 15.23 -10.59 -12.49
CA GLY A 35 16.55 -9.96 -12.44
C GLY A 35 16.52 -8.43 -12.36
N GLY A 36 15.34 -7.81 -12.25
CA GLY A 36 15.20 -6.38 -11.99
C GLY A 36 15.38 -6.09 -10.50
N GLU A 37 16.61 -5.83 -10.07
CA GLU A 37 16.89 -5.53 -8.66
C GLU A 37 16.50 -4.10 -8.29
N ILE A 38 15.66 -3.96 -7.27
CA ILE A 38 15.26 -2.68 -6.69
C ILE A 38 15.82 -2.62 -5.27
N PRO A 39 16.99 -1.99 -5.05
CA PRO A 39 17.58 -1.92 -3.73
C PRO A 39 16.74 -1.04 -2.81
N ILE A 40 16.64 -1.44 -1.54
CA ILE A 40 15.94 -0.68 -0.51
C ILE A 40 16.93 -0.26 0.54
N VAL A 41 16.95 1.03 0.84
CA VAL A 41 17.81 1.58 1.88
C VAL A 41 16.97 1.91 3.11
N ILE A 42 17.30 1.30 4.24
CA ILE A 42 16.71 1.63 5.55
C ILE A 42 17.85 2.12 6.44
N GLY A 43 17.88 3.42 6.70
CA GLY A 43 18.99 4.06 7.41
C GLY A 43 20.28 3.96 6.60
N SER A 44 21.29 3.31 7.16
CA SER A 44 22.59 3.04 6.52
C SER A 44 22.72 1.64 5.92
N ILE A 45 21.68 0.80 6.01
CA ILE A 45 21.69 -0.58 5.53
C ILE A 45 20.97 -0.64 4.19
N SER A 46 21.65 -1.19 3.19
CA SER A 46 21.07 -1.49 1.87
C SER A 46 20.66 -2.96 1.83
N TYR A 47 19.40 -3.21 1.52
CA TYR A 47 18.82 -4.53 1.31
C TYR A 47 18.70 -4.76 -0.19
N GLU A 48 19.12 -5.94 -0.63
CA GLU A 48 19.16 -6.32 -2.05
C GLU A 48 18.47 -7.66 -2.29
N GLY A 49 18.25 -7.97 -3.57
CA GLY A 49 17.69 -9.23 -4.04
C GLY A 49 16.39 -9.62 -3.33
N MET A 50 16.32 -10.87 -2.86
CA MET A 50 15.11 -11.42 -2.26
C MET A 50 14.63 -10.63 -1.03
N THR A 51 15.54 -10.20 -0.16
CA THR A 51 15.19 -9.49 1.07
C THR A 51 14.49 -8.17 0.77
N SER A 52 15.02 -7.40 -0.19
CA SER A 52 14.40 -6.15 -0.63
C SER A 52 12.99 -6.40 -1.19
N SER A 53 12.82 -7.40 -2.07
CA SER A 53 11.53 -7.70 -2.69
C SER A 53 10.45 -8.09 -1.68
N LEU A 54 10.81 -8.82 -0.61
CA LEU A 54 9.88 -9.19 0.46
C LEU A 54 9.50 -7.98 1.31
N ILE A 55 10.45 -7.08 1.58
CA ILE A 55 10.19 -5.81 2.26
C ILE A 55 9.21 -4.96 1.44
N LEU A 56 9.37 -4.87 0.11
CA LEU A 56 8.42 -4.17 -0.77
C LEU A 56 7.05 -4.85 -0.81
N LEU A 57 7.01 -6.18 -0.89
CA LEU A 57 5.77 -6.94 -0.96
C LEU A 57 4.91 -6.74 0.29
N ILE A 58 5.53 -6.67 1.47
CA ILE A 58 4.83 -6.44 2.73
C ILE A 58 4.59 -4.94 2.96
N GLY A 59 5.59 -4.11 2.68
CA GLY A 59 5.55 -2.67 2.92
C GLY A 59 4.55 -1.93 2.03
N SER A 60 4.39 -2.34 0.76
CA SER A 60 3.48 -1.65 -0.16
C SER A 60 1.99 -1.72 0.22
N PRO A 61 1.41 -2.87 0.65
CA PRO A 61 0.09 -2.89 1.28
C PRO A 61 -0.02 -1.95 2.49
N ILE A 62 0.98 -1.94 3.36
CA ILE A 62 0.95 -1.12 4.60
C ILE A 62 0.91 0.36 4.25
N VAL A 63 1.82 0.83 3.39
CA VAL A 63 1.87 2.23 2.95
C VAL A 63 0.57 2.62 2.26
N MET A 64 0.04 1.77 1.38
CA MET A 64 -1.22 2.05 0.69
C MET A 64 -2.41 2.07 1.65
N LEU A 65 -2.46 1.20 2.65
CA LEU A 65 -3.50 1.24 3.68
C LEU A 65 -3.48 2.54 4.48
N ILE A 66 -2.29 3.07 4.80
CA ILE A 66 -2.15 4.37 5.45
C ILE A 66 -2.71 5.48 4.54
N ILE A 67 -2.36 5.47 3.25
CA ILE A 67 -2.90 6.43 2.27
C ILE A 67 -4.43 6.28 2.17
N GLY A 68 -4.95 5.06 2.09
CA GLY A 68 -6.38 4.77 2.05
C GLY A 68 -7.12 5.27 3.29
N PHE A 69 -6.50 5.15 4.46
CA PHE A 69 -7.04 5.69 5.70
C PHE A 69 -7.07 7.22 5.69
N ILE A 70 -5.96 7.87 5.37
CA ILE A 70 -5.86 9.34 5.31
C ILE A 70 -6.86 9.91 4.29
N THR A 71 -6.91 9.34 3.08
CA THR A 71 -7.86 9.77 2.04
C THR A 71 -9.31 9.58 2.46
N SER A 72 -9.63 8.52 3.20
CA SER A 72 -10.98 8.31 3.72
C SER A 72 -11.42 9.39 4.72
N ILE A 73 -10.50 9.88 5.58
CA ILE A 73 -10.78 10.96 6.53
C ILE A 73 -11.11 12.26 5.78
N PHE A 74 -10.23 12.69 4.88
CA PHE A 74 -10.42 13.94 4.15
C PHE A 74 -11.66 13.90 3.26
N THR A 75 -11.89 12.79 2.56
CA THR A 75 -13.05 12.66 1.66
C THR A 75 -14.37 12.60 2.44
N TYR A 76 -14.39 11.98 3.62
CA TYR A 76 -15.57 12.01 4.48
C TYR A 76 -15.83 13.40 5.06
N GLY A 77 -14.77 14.10 5.49
CA GLY A 77 -14.84 15.48 5.95
C GLY A 77 -15.38 16.45 4.90
N ALA A 78 -14.95 16.31 3.64
CA ALA A 78 -15.41 17.13 2.52
C ALA A 78 -16.86 16.84 2.05
N ARG A 79 -17.44 15.71 2.48
CA ARG A 79 -18.85 15.35 2.20
C ARG A 79 -19.83 15.86 3.24
N LYS A 80 -19.33 16.33 4.39
CA LYS A 80 -20.12 16.93 5.47
C LYS A 80 -20.39 18.39 5.16
#